data_AF-A0A401PCU1-F1
#
_entry.id   AF-A0A401PCU1-F1
#
_cell.length_a   1.000
_cell.length_b   1.000
_cell.length_c   1.000
_cell.angle_alpha   90.00
_cell.angle_beta   90.00
_cell.angle_gamma   90.00
#
_symmetry.space_group_name_H-M   'P 1'
#
loop_
_entity.id
_entity.type
_entity.pdbx_description
1 polymer ?
#
loop_
_entity_poly.entity_id
_entity_poly.type
_entity_poly.pdbx_seq_one_letter_code
_entity_poly.pdbx_strand_id
1 'polypeptide(L)'
;MSHANPEENATNRSAVALVESSANPAGLQLVSTYQTNRVGDPLDIVALAEQIQKADDFVRANACNRLTGIAEQIQYLQEKARKVLEDAKRDADLHHVACNIVKKPGTVYFMYRRDSGQKYFSILSPKDWGQSCPHDFLGAYKLQHDMSWTPYQDIERRDSEISLIDKLLTQQQTLPQSTAPNFRGLDPMILPASKNTLEHSTCPEKEAPISENTTFPDGHTGSI
;
A
#
# COMPACT_ATOMS: atom_id res chain seq x y z
N MET A 1 5.06 -41.34 10.11
CA MET A 1 6.45 -41.23 9.60
C MET A 1 6.37 -41.13 8.09
N SER A 2 6.25 -39.90 7.59
CA SER A 2 6.21 -39.58 6.16
C SER A 2 7.52 -38.90 5.81
N HIS A 3 8.37 -39.61 5.07
CA HIS A 3 9.68 -39.14 4.64
C HIS A 3 9.50 -37.97 3.65
N ALA A 4 9.90 -36.78 4.08
CA ALA A 4 10.10 -35.64 3.20
C ALA A 4 11.41 -35.87 2.42
N ASN A 5 11.32 -35.77 1.09
CA ASN A 5 12.43 -35.92 0.16
C ASN A 5 13.28 -34.63 0.19
N PRO A 6 14.56 -34.64 0.63
CA PRO A 6 15.35 -33.43 0.75
C PRO A 6 16.44 -33.40 -0.32
N GLU A 7 16.09 -33.34 -1.61
CA GLU A 7 17.06 -33.07 -2.68
C GLU A 7 16.37 -32.53 -3.94
N GLU A 8 15.90 -31.28 -3.87
CA GLU A 8 15.68 -30.47 -5.07
C GLU A 8 16.26 -29.06 -4.87
N ASN A 9 17.50 -29.01 -4.36
CA ASN A 9 18.34 -27.82 -4.44
C ASN A 9 19.60 -28.17 -5.25
N ALA A 10 19.38 -28.54 -6.50
CA ALA A 10 20.44 -28.85 -7.43
C ALA A 10 20.60 -27.71 -8.44
N THR A 11 21.79 -27.11 -8.41
CA THR A 11 22.43 -26.49 -9.56
C THR A 11 21.92 -25.11 -9.99
N ASN A 12 22.26 -24.10 -9.21
CA ASN A 12 22.53 -22.78 -9.79
C ASN A 12 23.90 -22.29 -9.31
N ARG A 13 24.94 -23.05 -9.66
CA ARG A 13 26.32 -22.60 -9.52
C ARG A 13 26.54 -21.67 -10.72
N SER A 14 26.45 -20.37 -10.49
CA SER A 14 26.59 -19.31 -11.49
C SER A 14 27.84 -19.58 -12.32
N ALA A 15 27.66 -20.09 -13.54
CA ALA A 15 28.76 -20.26 -14.47
C ALA A 15 29.22 -18.85 -14.84
N VAL A 16 30.43 -18.48 -14.43
CA VAL A 16 31.01 -17.18 -14.75
C VAL A 16 31.07 -17.06 -16.27
N ALA A 17 30.22 -16.19 -16.81
CA ALA A 17 30.18 -15.92 -18.25
C ALA A 17 31.41 -15.09 -18.62
N LEU A 18 32.45 -15.77 -19.09
CA LEU A 18 33.64 -15.13 -19.63
C LEU A 18 33.38 -14.66 -21.06
N VAL A 19 34.08 -13.60 -21.46
CA VAL A 19 34.00 -13.05 -22.82
C VAL A 19 34.47 -14.11 -23.82
N GLU A 20 33.72 -14.25 -24.92
CA GLU A 20 34.05 -15.17 -25.99
C GLU A 20 35.42 -14.84 -26.62
N SER A 21 36.22 -15.88 -26.85
CA SER A 21 37.51 -15.74 -27.53
C SER A 21 37.34 -15.83 -29.05
N SER A 22 37.93 -14.90 -29.80
CA SER A 22 37.93 -14.91 -31.27
C SER A 22 39.35 -15.11 -31.82
N ALA A 23 39.49 -15.97 -32.83
CA ALA A 23 40.75 -16.20 -33.52
C ALA A 23 41.04 -15.19 -34.66
N ASN A 24 39.99 -14.48 -35.08
CA ASN A 24 39.96 -13.64 -36.27
C ASN A 24 39.08 -12.39 -36.06
N PRO A 25 39.40 -11.54 -35.06
CA PRO A 25 38.65 -10.33 -34.81
C PRO A 25 38.65 -9.44 -36.07
N ALA A 26 37.47 -8.95 -36.45
CA ALA A 26 37.25 -8.17 -37.68
C ALA A 26 37.75 -8.84 -38.99
N GLY A 27 37.85 -10.17 -39.02
CA GLY A 27 38.28 -10.94 -40.19
C GLY A 27 39.81 -11.03 -40.37
N LEU A 28 40.61 -10.48 -39.45
CA LEU A 28 42.07 -10.54 -39.49
C LEU A 28 42.58 -11.67 -38.59
N GLN A 29 43.33 -12.63 -39.17
CA GLN A 29 43.86 -13.78 -38.45
C GLN A 29 44.91 -13.36 -37.42
N LEU A 30 44.70 -13.71 -36.15
CA LEU A 30 45.68 -13.48 -35.10
C LEU A 30 46.89 -14.39 -35.29
N VAL A 31 48.08 -13.82 -35.11
CA VAL A 31 49.38 -14.53 -35.16
C VAL A 31 49.50 -15.55 -34.02
N SER A 32 48.90 -15.27 -32.86
CA SER A 32 48.79 -16.21 -31.74
C SER A 32 47.50 -15.95 -30.95
N THR A 33 46.53 -16.86 -31.10
CA THR A 33 45.27 -16.82 -30.34
C THR A 33 45.50 -17.11 -28.86
N TYR A 34 46.46 -17.99 -28.55
CA TYR A 34 46.84 -18.34 -27.19
C TYR A 34 47.33 -17.13 -26.40
N GLN A 35 48.20 -16.30 -26.99
CA GLN A 35 48.78 -15.16 -26.28
C GLN A 35 47.80 -13.98 -26.15
N THR A 36 46.86 -13.86 -27.08
CA THR A 36 45.86 -12.78 -27.11
C THR A 36 44.67 -13.08 -26.19
N ASN A 37 44.28 -14.36 -26.06
CA ASN A 37 43.18 -14.81 -25.20
C ASN A 37 43.66 -15.28 -23.82
N ARG A 38 44.96 -15.19 -23.53
CA ARG A 38 45.50 -15.57 -22.23
C ARG A 38 45.05 -14.57 -21.18
N VAL A 39 44.31 -15.07 -20.20
CA VAL A 39 44.11 -14.37 -18.93
C VAL A 39 45.48 -14.22 -18.27
N GLY A 40 45.85 -13.00 -17.87
CA GLY A 40 47.19 -12.68 -17.36
C GLY A 40 47.68 -13.66 -16.29
N ASP A 41 47.13 -13.54 -15.08
CA ASP A 41 47.31 -14.49 -13.98
C ASP A 41 46.08 -15.41 -13.89
N PRO A 42 46.21 -16.74 -13.95
CA PRO A 42 45.09 -17.67 -13.73
C PRO A 42 44.31 -17.44 -12.42
N LEU A 43 44.94 -16.85 -11.39
CA LEU A 43 44.28 -16.47 -10.14
C LEU A 43 43.23 -15.37 -10.32
N ASP A 44 43.31 -14.57 -11.39
CA ASP A 44 42.37 -13.48 -11.68
C ASP A 44 40.97 -13.99 -12.04
N ILE A 45 40.85 -15.13 -12.75
CA ILE A 45 39.54 -15.75 -13.02
C ILE A 45 38.90 -16.26 -11.74
N VAL A 46 39.70 -16.80 -10.82
CA VAL A 46 39.20 -17.26 -9.52
C VAL A 46 38.73 -16.05 -8.70
N ALA A 47 39.51 -14.97 -8.67
CA ALA A 47 39.14 -13.72 -8.00
C ALA A 47 37.85 -13.11 -8.59
N LEU A 48 37.70 -13.13 -9.91
CA LEU A 48 36.46 -12.70 -10.59
C LEU A 48 35.26 -13.56 -10.18
N ALA A 49 35.42 -14.89 -10.17
CA ALA A 49 34.37 -15.81 -9.74
C ALA A 49 33.94 -15.54 -8.28
N GLU A 50 34.90 -15.32 -7.39
CA GLU A 50 34.63 -14.94 -6.00
C GLU A 50 33.90 -13.60 -5.90
N GLN A 51 34.26 -12.61 -6.71
CA GLN A 51 33.61 -11.31 -6.72
C GLN A 51 32.17 -11.38 -7.22
N ILE A 52 31.91 -12.15 -8.29
CA ILE A 52 30.55 -12.38 -8.81
C ILE A 52 29.69 -13.07 -7.75
N GLN A 53 30.23 -14.11 -7.10
CA GLN A 53 29.50 -14.80 -6.03
C GLN A 53 29.15 -13.85 -4.88
N LYS A 54 30.11 -13.02 -4.45
CA LYS A 54 29.85 -11.98 -3.43
C LYS A 54 28.79 -10.98 -3.89
N ALA A 55 28.82 -10.55 -5.15
CA ALA A 55 27.82 -9.64 -5.70
C ALA A 55 26.41 -10.25 -5.67
N ASP A 56 26.28 -11.52 -6.05
CA ASP A 56 25.01 -12.25 -5.99
C ASP A 56 24.50 -12.37 -4.54
N ASP A 57 25.39 -12.62 -3.59
CA ASP A 57 25.06 -12.65 -2.16
C ASP A 57 24.57 -11.29 -1.67
N PHE A 58 25.21 -10.19 -2.09
CA PHE A 58 24.76 -8.83 -1.77
C PHE A 58 23.41 -8.49 -2.40
N VAL A 59 23.18 -8.87 -3.66
CA VAL A 59 21.89 -8.66 -4.34
C VAL A 59 20.78 -9.41 -3.61
N ARG A 60 21.02 -10.67 -3.24
CA ARG A 60 20.09 -11.48 -2.45
C ARG A 60 19.81 -10.83 -1.10
N ALA A 61 20.85 -10.45 -0.35
CA ALA A 61 20.69 -9.83 0.96
C ALA A 61 19.90 -8.52 0.87
N ASN A 62 20.19 -7.68 -0.13
CA ASN A 62 19.48 -6.43 -0.35
C ASN A 62 18.01 -6.67 -0.72
N ALA A 63 17.73 -7.62 -1.62
CA ALA A 63 16.36 -7.99 -1.98
C ALA A 63 15.58 -8.49 -0.75
N CYS A 64 16.17 -9.38 0.05
CA CYS A 64 15.57 -9.85 1.30
C CYS A 64 15.25 -8.70 2.26
N ASN A 65 16.21 -7.79 2.50
CA ASN A 65 15.99 -6.64 3.39
C ASN A 65 14.83 -5.75 2.93
N ARG A 66 14.73 -5.49 1.62
CA ARG A 66 13.63 -4.70 1.06
C ARG A 66 12.29 -5.41 1.16
N LEU A 67 12.25 -6.72 0.88
CA LEU A 67 11.03 -7.53 1.02
C LEU A 67 10.58 -7.64 2.48
N THR A 68 11.50 -7.73 3.44
CA THR A 68 11.18 -7.68 4.87
C THR A 68 10.50 -6.37 5.23
N GLY A 69 11.02 -5.22 4.79
CA GLY A 69 10.38 -3.92 5.05
C GLY A 69 8.98 -3.81 4.43
N ILE A 70 8.77 -4.35 3.23
CA ILE A 70 7.43 -4.41 2.60
C ILE A 70 6.49 -5.30 3.42
N ALA A 71 6.96 -6.46 3.88
CA ALA A 71 6.15 -7.38 4.68
C ALA A 71 5.71 -6.74 6.00
N GLU A 72 6.61 -6.03 6.69
CA GLU A 72 6.29 -5.27 7.90
C GLU A 72 5.23 -4.19 7.64
N GLN A 73 5.33 -3.47 6.53
CA GLN A 73 4.33 -2.47 6.13
C GLN A 73 2.96 -3.10 5.86
N ILE A 74 2.92 -4.24 5.16
CA ILE A 74 1.67 -4.98 4.90
C ILE A 74 1.03 -5.40 6.22
N GLN A 75 1.81 -5.97 7.15
CA GLN A 75 1.31 -6.37 8.47
C GLN A 75 0.77 -5.18 9.25
N TYR A 76 1.49 -4.05 9.25
CA TYR A 76 1.03 -2.82 9.89
C TYR A 76 -0.31 -2.32 9.31
N LEU A 77 -0.45 -2.34 7.98
CA LEU A 77 -1.69 -1.92 7.31
C LEU A 77 -2.85 -2.87 7.61
N GLN A 78 -2.60 -4.18 7.65
CA GLN A 78 -3.60 -5.18 8.03
C GLN A 78 -4.10 -4.95 9.47
N GLU A 79 -3.19 -4.73 10.40
CA GLU A 79 -3.54 -4.46 11.80
C GLU A 79 -4.31 -3.14 11.95
N LYS A 80 -3.91 -2.10 11.21
CA LYS A 80 -4.65 -0.84 11.16
C LYS A 80 -6.06 -1.03 10.62
N ALA A 81 -6.24 -1.82 9.56
CA ALA A 81 -7.55 -2.12 9.00
C ALA A 81 -8.43 -2.91 9.97
N ARG A 82 -7.86 -3.92 10.67
CA ARG A 82 -8.54 -4.67 11.73
C ARG A 82 -9.07 -3.75 12.81
N LYS A 83 -8.22 -2.83 13.31
CA LYS A 83 -8.61 -1.87 14.33
C LYS A 83 -9.74 -0.95 13.89
N VAL A 84 -9.70 -0.44 12.64
CA VAL A 84 -10.78 0.39 12.09
C VAL A 84 -12.12 -0.35 12.06
N LEU A 85 -12.12 -1.64 11.67
CA LEU A 85 -13.35 -2.44 11.66
C LEU A 85 -13.88 -2.70 13.08
N GLU A 86 -13.00 -2.95 14.05
CA GLU A 86 -13.37 -3.13 15.45
C GLU A 86 -13.95 -1.85 16.05
N ASP A 87 -13.32 -0.71 15.78
CA ASP A 87 -13.81 0.59 16.21
C ASP A 87 -15.17 0.91 15.59
N ALA A 88 -15.35 0.69 14.28
CA ALA A 88 -16.63 0.90 13.60
C ALA A 88 -17.74 0.00 14.15
N LYS A 89 -17.44 -1.27 14.43
CA LYS A 89 -18.39 -2.21 15.05
C LYS A 89 -18.79 -1.74 16.45
N ARG A 90 -17.81 -1.40 17.29
CA ARG A 90 -18.03 -0.91 18.64
C ARG A 90 -18.87 0.37 18.63
N ASP A 91 -18.56 1.31 17.74
CA ASP A 91 -19.30 2.56 17.60
C ASP A 91 -20.74 2.29 17.16
N ALA A 92 -20.96 1.39 16.20
CA ALA A 92 -22.30 0.96 15.78
C ALA A 92 -23.07 0.33 16.95
N ASP A 93 -22.46 -0.58 17.70
CA ASP A 93 -23.08 -1.23 18.87
C ASP A 93 -23.50 -0.18 19.91
N LEU A 94 -22.63 0.78 20.23
CA LEU A 94 -22.93 1.88 21.16
C LEU A 94 -24.03 2.81 20.63
N HIS A 95 -24.06 3.09 19.32
CA HIS A 95 -25.16 3.84 18.71
C HIS A 95 -26.51 3.14 18.86
N HIS A 96 -26.54 1.80 18.84
CA HIS A 96 -27.76 1.01 19.03
C HIS A 96 -28.15 0.78 20.49
N VAL A 97 -27.29 1.05 21.47
CA VAL A 97 -27.65 0.97 22.90
C VAL A 97 -28.84 1.88 23.18
N ALA A 98 -29.85 1.31 23.86
CA ALA A 98 -31.10 1.99 24.21
C ALA A 98 -30.84 3.30 24.96
N CYS A 99 -31.55 4.35 24.59
CA CYS A 99 -31.35 5.67 25.14
C CYS A 99 -32.67 6.45 25.05
N ASN A 100 -33.17 6.95 26.18
CA ASN A 100 -34.42 7.72 26.23
C ASN A 100 -34.21 9.22 25.94
N ILE A 101 -32.99 9.59 25.59
CA ILE A 101 -32.57 10.96 25.29
C ILE A 101 -31.85 10.99 23.94
N VAL A 102 -31.93 12.12 23.25
CA VAL A 102 -31.18 12.32 22.01
C VAL A 102 -29.69 12.40 22.33
N LYS A 103 -28.90 11.59 21.63
CA LYS A 103 -27.44 11.57 21.73
C LYS A 103 -26.87 12.85 21.13
N LYS A 104 -26.12 13.63 21.92
CA LYS A 104 -25.52 14.91 21.55
C LYS A 104 -23.99 14.78 21.59
N PRO A 105 -23.29 15.15 20.51
CA PRO A 105 -21.84 15.24 20.53
C PRO A 105 -21.30 16.11 21.67
N GLY A 106 -20.11 15.77 22.16
CA GLY A 106 -19.47 16.40 23.31
C GLY A 106 -19.97 15.90 24.68
N THR A 107 -21.05 15.10 24.71
CA THR A 107 -21.64 14.62 25.97
C THR A 107 -21.08 13.26 26.37
N VAL A 108 -20.87 13.08 27.68
CA VAL A 108 -20.52 11.78 28.27
C VAL A 108 -21.79 11.04 28.65
N TYR A 109 -21.88 9.79 28.20
CA TYR A 109 -22.97 8.87 28.48
C TYR A 109 -22.46 7.71 29.34
N PHE A 110 -23.24 7.36 30.36
CA PHE A 110 -22.97 6.28 31.29
C PHE A 110 -23.87 5.09 30.95
N MET A 111 -23.25 3.95 30.69
CA MET A 111 -23.96 2.72 30.33
C MET A 111 -24.25 1.89 31.58
N TYR A 112 -25.51 1.47 31.69
CA TYR A 112 -25.99 0.61 32.77
C TYR A 112 -26.67 -0.62 32.22
N ARG A 113 -26.84 -1.63 33.07
CA ARG A 113 -27.62 -2.84 32.79
C ARG A 113 -28.74 -2.99 33.82
N ARG A 114 -29.97 -3.12 33.34
CA ARG A 114 -31.14 -3.43 34.16
C ARG A 114 -31.15 -4.91 34.56
N ASP A 115 -31.97 -5.27 35.55
CA ASP A 115 -32.17 -6.67 35.97
C ASP A 115 -32.69 -7.56 34.83
N SER A 116 -33.40 -6.97 33.86
CA SER A 116 -33.84 -7.65 32.63
C SER A 116 -32.70 -8.00 31.66
N GLY A 117 -31.47 -7.55 31.95
CA GLY A 117 -30.30 -7.69 31.08
C GLY A 117 -30.17 -6.59 30.02
N GLN A 118 -31.17 -5.72 29.86
CA GLN A 118 -31.12 -4.64 28.87
C GLN A 118 -30.06 -3.59 29.23
N LYS A 119 -29.16 -3.32 28.28
CA LYS A 119 -28.19 -2.22 28.35
C LYS A 119 -28.83 -0.92 27.89
N TYR A 120 -28.56 0.16 28.61
CA TYR A 120 -29.05 1.49 28.23
C TYR A 120 -28.06 2.59 28.66
N PHE A 121 -28.14 3.74 27.98
CA PHE A 121 -27.38 4.94 28.32
C PHE A 121 -28.18 5.92 29.18
N SER A 122 -27.48 6.58 30.11
CA SER A 122 -27.93 7.71 30.91
C SER A 122 -26.92 8.84 30.84
N ILE A 123 -27.36 10.08 31.09
CA ILE A 123 -26.47 11.23 31.33
C ILE A 123 -25.98 11.31 32.78
N LEU A 124 -26.63 10.60 33.70
CA LEU A 124 -26.28 10.59 35.12
C LEU A 124 -25.16 9.61 35.38
N SER A 125 -24.10 10.08 36.06
CA SER A 125 -22.98 9.23 36.48
C SER A 125 -23.34 8.37 37.68
N PRO A 126 -22.59 7.29 37.99
CA PRO A 126 -22.82 6.50 39.20
C PRO A 126 -22.78 7.34 40.48
N LYS A 127 -21.99 8.42 40.49
CA LYS A 127 -21.92 9.36 41.61
C LYS A 127 -23.19 10.19 41.74
N ASP A 128 -23.76 10.64 40.62
CA ASP A 128 -24.99 11.46 40.60
C ASP A 128 -26.22 10.65 40.98
N TRP A 129 -26.23 9.35 40.64
CA TRP A 129 -27.28 8.43 41.09
C TRP A 129 -27.25 8.17 42.60
N GLY A 130 -26.09 8.32 43.24
CA GLY A 130 -25.91 8.01 44.66
C GLY A 130 -26.32 6.58 45.02
N GLN A 131 -26.87 6.41 46.22
CA GLN A 131 -27.35 5.11 46.73
C GLN A 131 -28.60 4.59 46.01
N SER A 132 -29.20 5.40 45.13
CA SER A 132 -30.44 5.10 44.41
C SER A 132 -30.20 4.51 43.03
N CYS A 133 -28.96 4.26 42.60
CA CYS A 133 -28.69 3.56 41.34
C CYS A 133 -29.15 2.10 41.47
N PRO A 134 -30.23 1.68 40.80
CA PRO A 134 -30.72 0.31 40.93
C PRO A 134 -30.01 -0.65 39.95
N HIS A 135 -29.11 -0.15 39.11
CA HIS A 135 -28.60 -0.86 37.94
C HIS A 135 -27.07 -0.95 37.93
N ASP A 136 -26.56 -2.04 37.38
CA ASP A 136 -25.11 -2.28 37.26
C ASP A 136 -24.46 -1.29 36.31
N PHE A 137 -23.39 -0.64 36.76
CA PHE A 137 -22.59 0.24 35.90
C PHE A 137 -21.65 -0.57 35.01
N LEU A 138 -21.69 -0.33 33.70
CA LEU A 138 -20.88 -1.05 32.71
C LEU A 138 -19.72 -0.20 32.14
N GLY A 139 -19.83 1.13 32.17
CA GLY A 139 -18.79 2.01 31.63
C GLY A 139 -19.33 3.37 31.21
N ALA A 140 -18.42 4.28 30.88
CA ALA A 140 -18.76 5.62 30.43
C ALA A 140 -18.04 5.92 29.10
N TYR A 141 -18.73 6.65 28.23
CA TYR A 141 -18.27 6.93 26.86
C TYR A 141 -18.68 8.35 26.46
N LYS A 142 -17.75 9.11 25.89
CA LYS A 142 -18.04 10.40 25.27
C LYS A 142 -18.39 10.20 23.80
N LEU A 143 -19.51 10.77 23.38
CA LEU A 143 -19.83 10.89 21.96
C LEU A 143 -19.04 12.06 21.38
N GLN A 144 -18.16 11.81 20.43
CA GLN A 144 -17.33 12.82 19.81
C GLN A 144 -18.09 13.57 18.70
N HIS A 145 -17.51 14.67 18.21
CA HIS A 145 -18.09 15.51 17.14
C HIS A 145 -18.15 14.80 15.78
N ASP A 146 -17.27 13.83 15.56
CA ASP A 146 -17.28 12.95 14.38
C ASP A 146 -18.21 11.73 14.53
N MET A 147 -19.04 11.71 15.59
CA MET A 147 -19.94 10.62 15.95
C MET A 147 -19.26 9.31 16.38
N SER A 148 -17.94 9.30 16.59
CA SER A 148 -17.25 8.17 17.22
C SER A 148 -17.45 8.16 18.74
N TRP A 149 -17.27 7.00 19.37
CA TRP A 149 -17.33 6.88 20.83
C TRP A 149 -15.94 6.74 21.42
N THR A 150 -15.63 7.56 22.43
CA THR A 150 -14.39 7.48 23.19
C THR A 150 -14.67 6.97 24.61
N PRO A 151 -14.05 5.87 25.06
CA PRO A 151 -14.16 5.41 26.45
C PRO A 151 -13.67 6.48 27.43
N TYR A 152 -14.25 6.51 28.64
CA TYR A 152 -14.00 7.58 29.62
C TYR A 152 -12.52 7.78 29.94
N GLN A 153 -11.77 6.69 30.11
CA GLN A 153 -10.34 6.71 30.39
C GLN A 153 -9.48 7.35 29.28
N ASP A 154 -10.02 7.43 28.05
CA ASP A 154 -9.30 7.92 26.88
C ASP A 154 -9.72 9.34 26.48
N ILE A 155 -10.73 9.92 27.13
CA ILE A 155 -11.29 11.23 26.77
C ILE A 155 -10.21 12.31 26.79
N GLU A 156 -9.45 12.43 27.89
CA GLU A 156 -8.47 13.51 28.05
C GLU A 156 -7.37 13.44 26.98
N ARG A 157 -6.88 12.23 26.72
CA ARG A 157 -5.87 11.97 25.68
C ARG A 157 -6.42 12.33 24.30
N ARG A 158 -7.62 11.85 23.96
CA ARG A 158 -8.28 12.10 22.67
C ARG A 158 -8.55 13.59 22.46
N ASP A 159 -9.08 14.28 23.47
CA ASP A 159 -9.37 15.71 23.42
C ASP A 159 -8.08 16.53 23.27
N SER A 160 -6.99 16.12 23.93
CA SER A 160 -5.67 16.75 23.80
C SER A 160 -5.08 16.58 22.39
N GLU A 161 -5.17 15.37 21.83
CA GLU A 161 -4.77 15.08 20.43
C GLU A 161 -5.54 15.95 19.45
N ILE A 162 -6.88 16.02 19.59
CA ILE A 162 -7.75 16.83 18.73
C ILE A 162 -7.40 18.32 18.87
N SER A 163 -7.20 18.82 20.10
CA SER A 163 -6.81 20.21 20.34
C SER A 163 -5.46 20.56 19.72
N LEU A 164 -4.49 19.64 19.76
CA LEU A 164 -3.19 19.84 19.12
C LEU A 164 -3.33 19.92 17.59
N ILE A 165 -4.13 19.03 16.99
CA ILE A 165 -4.41 19.05 15.54
C ILE A 165 -5.10 20.35 15.14
N ASP A 166 -6.10 20.80 15.90
CA ASP A 166 -6.84 22.04 15.63
C ASP A 166 -5.93 23.28 15.67
N LYS A 167 -5.00 23.33 16.64
CA LYS A 167 -3.96 24.37 16.70
C LYS A 167 -3.05 24.36 15.47
N LEU A 168 -2.60 23.18 15.03
CA LEU A 168 -1.76 23.06 13.84
C LEU A 168 -2.52 23.50 12.58
N LEU A 169 -3.78 23.10 12.44
CA LEU A 169 -4.62 23.48 11.30
C LEU A 169 -4.87 25.00 11.25
N THR A 170 -5.11 25.61 12.42
CA THR A 170 -5.27 27.06 12.55
C THR A 170 -3.99 27.82 12.19
N GLN A 171 -2.82 27.26 12.53
CA GLN A 171 -1.52 27.85 12.18
C GLN A 171 -1.13 27.66 10.70
N GLN A 172 -1.63 26.62 10.03
CA GLN A 172 -1.26 26.25 8.66
C GLN A 172 -2.16 26.85 7.55
N GLN A 173 -2.83 27.98 7.79
CA GLN A 173 -3.43 28.75 6.68
C GLN A 173 -2.37 29.46 5.84
N THR A 174 -1.64 28.69 5.03
CA THR A 174 -1.47 28.78 3.56
C THR A 174 -0.51 27.67 3.13
N LEU A 175 -1.02 26.56 2.60
CA LEU A 175 -0.24 25.62 1.79
C LEU A 175 -0.72 25.74 0.34
N PRO A 176 0.19 26.00 -0.64
CA PRO A 176 -0.20 26.02 -2.04
C PRO A 176 -0.75 24.65 -2.46
N GLN A 177 -1.83 24.65 -3.24
CA GLN A 177 -2.46 23.43 -3.76
C GLN A 177 -1.43 22.62 -4.57
N SER A 178 -1.06 21.44 -4.08
CA SER A 178 -0.39 20.43 -4.91
C SER A 178 -1.46 19.66 -5.67
N THR A 179 -1.73 20.07 -6.91
CA THR A 179 -2.80 19.50 -7.76
C THR A 179 -2.47 18.12 -8.36
N ALA A 180 -1.49 17.38 -7.81
CA ALA A 180 -1.27 15.99 -8.21
C ALA A 180 -0.57 15.18 -7.10
N PRO A 181 -0.86 13.88 -6.96
CA PRO A 181 0.10 12.96 -6.34
C PRO A 181 1.39 13.02 -7.18
N ASN A 182 2.48 13.40 -6.56
CA ASN A 182 3.75 13.57 -7.24
C ASN A 182 4.33 12.19 -7.58
N PHE A 183 3.86 11.57 -8.67
CA PHE A 183 4.42 10.34 -9.25
C PHE A 183 5.66 10.60 -10.14
N ARG A 184 6.27 11.78 -10.04
CA ARG A 184 7.53 12.08 -10.75
C ARG A 184 8.62 11.16 -10.23
N GLY A 185 8.93 10.12 -11.01
CA GLY A 185 9.96 9.13 -10.71
C GLY A 185 9.57 7.67 -10.95
N LEU A 186 8.32 7.38 -11.37
CA LEU A 186 7.89 6.03 -11.75
C LEU A 186 7.68 5.87 -13.26
N ASP A 187 8.43 6.60 -14.07
CA ASP A 187 8.55 6.23 -15.48
C ASP A 187 9.52 5.03 -15.57
N PRO A 188 9.09 3.86 -16.11
CA PRO A 188 10.02 2.81 -16.41
C PRO A 188 11.04 3.38 -17.41
N MET A 189 12.32 3.34 -17.05
CA MET A 189 13.43 3.62 -17.95
C MET A 189 13.40 2.60 -19.08
N ILE A 190 12.64 2.88 -20.14
CA ILE A 190 12.75 2.18 -21.41
C ILE A 190 14.01 2.73 -22.06
N LEU A 191 15.08 1.93 -22.06
CA LEU A 191 16.29 2.18 -22.83
C LEU A 191 15.91 2.35 -24.32
N PRO A 192 16.39 3.41 -25.01
CA PRO A 192 16.11 3.57 -26.43
C PRO A 192 16.81 2.47 -27.23
N ALA A 193 16.04 1.75 -28.05
CA ALA A 193 16.58 0.86 -29.07
C ALA A 193 17.47 1.65 -30.03
N SER A 194 18.69 1.15 -30.27
CA SER A 194 19.60 1.68 -31.28
C SER A 194 18.92 1.71 -32.65
N LYS A 195 18.87 2.90 -33.25
CA LYS A 195 18.38 3.14 -34.60
C LYS A 195 19.34 2.51 -35.60
N ASN A 196 18.91 1.45 -36.29
CA ASN A 196 19.48 1.11 -37.60
C ASN A 196 18.68 1.85 -38.67
N THR A 197 19.35 2.81 -39.30
CA THR A 197 18.92 3.51 -40.51
C THR A 197 18.95 2.53 -41.67
N LEU A 198 17.83 2.35 -42.37
CA LEU A 198 17.78 1.97 -43.78
C LEU A 198 16.51 2.56 -44.41
N GLU A 199 16.75 3.66 -45.11
CA GLU A 199 16.18 4.13 -46.38
C GLU A 199 14.65 4.21 -46.58
N HIS A 200 14.29 5.44 -46.96
CA HIS A 200 13.05 5.93 -47.54
C HIS A 200 12.39 5.02 -48.59
N SER A 201 11.07 4.86 -48.49
CA SER A 201 10.19 4.92 -49.66
C SER A 201 8.89 5.64 -49.31
N THR A 202 8.44 6.47 -50.24
CA THR A 202 7.55 7.61 -50.05
C THR A 202 6.15 7.36 -50.63
N CYS A 203 5.13 7.87 -49.92
CA CYS A 203 3.77 8.27 -50.33
C CYS A 203 2.68 7.21 -50.68
N PRO A 204 1.38 7.55 -50.61
CA PRO A 204 0.73 8.73 -50.00
C PRO A 204 -0.48 8.41 -49.09
N GLU A 205 -0.76 9.40 -48.26
CA GLU A 205 -1.94 9.60 -47.43
C GLU A 205 -3.19 9.85 -48.30
N LYS A 206 -4.29 9.13 -48.02
CA LYS A 206 -5.64 9.49 -48.47
C LYS A 206 -6.46 9.85 -47.24
N GLU A 207 -6.55 11.13 -46.94
CA GLU A 207 -7.70 11.68 -46.22
C GLU A 207 -8.92 11.61 -47.14
N ALA A 208 -10.04 11.13 -46.61
CA ALA A 208 -11.37 11.35 -47.16
C ALA A 208 -12.25 11.98 -46.06
N PRO A 209 -13.12 12.94 -46.43
CA PRO A 209 -13.67 13.93 -45.51
C PRO A 209 -14.95 13.48 -44.81
N ILE A 210 -15.26 14.23 -43.75
CA ILE A 210 -16.49 14.19 -42.96
C ILE A 210 -17.58 14.99 -43.69
N SER A 211 -18.77 14.42 -43.89
CA SER A 211 -20.08 15.09 -44.10
C SER A 211 -21.14 13.99 -44.22
N GLU A 212 -22.40 14.06 -43.80
CA GLU A 212 -23.25 15.03 -43.11
C GLU A 212 -24.54 14.26 -42.72
N ASN A 213 -25.30 14.85 -41.80
CA ASN A 213 -26.65 14.50 -41.35
C ASN A 213 -27.64 14.03 -42.43
N THR A 214 -28.65 13.21 -42.07
CA THR A 214 -30.07 13.30 -42.52
C THR A 214 -30.98 12.30 -41.75
N THR A 215 -31.83 12.88 -40.88
CA THR A 215 -33.29 12.63 -40.75
C THR A 215 -33.88 11.34 -40.13
N PHE A 216 -34.72 11.59 -39.11
CA PHE A 216 -35.76 10.74 -38.48
C PHE A 216 -36.81 10.20 -39.47
N PRO A 217 -37.60 9.17 -39.10
CA PRO A 217 -38.95 9.50 -38.64
C PRO A 217 -39.48 8.67 -37.46
N ASP A 218 -40.38 9.32 -36.73
CA ASP A 218 -41.36 8.77 -35.79
C ASP A 218 -42.33 7.76 -36.41
N GLY A 219 -42.93 6.93 -35.55
CA GLY A 219 -44.21 6.25 -35.81
C GLY A 219 -44.37 4.98 -34.95
N HIS A 220 -44.98 5.06 -33.76
CA HIS A 220 -46.43 5.01 -33.46
C HIS A 220 -46.99 3.60 -33.13
N THR A 221 -47.49 3.49 -31.89
CA THR A 221 -48.78 2.92 -31.43
C THR A 221 -49.07 1.40 -31.44
N GLY A 222 -49.69 0.97 -30.33
CA GLY A 222 -50.52 -0.24 -30.17
C GLY A 222 -50.25 -0.93 -28.82
N SER A 223 -50.85 -0.54 -27.69
CA SER A 223 -52.21 -0.91 -27.22
C SER A 223 -52.55 -2.40 -27.44
N ILE A 224 -52.68 -3.18 -26.36
CA ILE A 224 -53.91 -3.42 -25.57
C ILE A 224 -53.46 -3.82 -24.15
#